data_AF-A0A1J3I3J8-F1
#
_entry.id   AF-A0A1J3I3J8-F1
#
_cell.length_a   1.000
_cell.length_b   1.000
_cell.length_c   1.000
_cell.angle_alpha   90.00
_cell.angle_beta   90.00
_cell.angle_gamma   90.00
#
_symmetry.space_group_name_H-M   'P 1'
#
loop_
_entity.id
_entity.type
_entity.pdbx_description
1 polymer ?
#
loop_
_entity_poly.entity_id
_entity_poly.type
_entity_poly.pdbx_seq_one_letter_code
_entity_poly.pdbx_strand_id
1 'polypeptide(L)'
;VTKQLESFDQGVEETNSAEVHLWQVFFANPREWWDKRGHKTNPKQPDFKHKHTGEALWLDSDTPAWVTRQLELLDQRNANKRGYHQEETGRSSRLADWI
;
A
#
# COMPACT_ATOMS: atom_id res chain seq x y z
N VAL A 1 22.46 -1.29 -43.88
CA VAL A 1 22.91 -0.69 -42.61
C VAL A 1 21.65 -0.32 -41.82
N THR A 2 21.39 -1.07 -40.76
CA THR A 2 20.22 -0.97 -39.87
C THR A 2 20.22 0.36 -39.12
N LYS A 3 19.11 1.11 -39.17
CA LYS A 3 18.87 2.24 -38.27
C LYS A 3 17.82 1.82 -37.26
N GLN A 4 18.25 1.47 -36.05
CA GLN A 4 17.38 1.33 -34.89
C GLN A 4 18.21 1.55 -33.62
N LEU A 5 17.91 2.65 -32.93
CA LEU A 5 18.28 3.13 -31.58
C LEU A 5 18.15 4.68 -31.73
N GLU A 6 17.43 5.46 -30.93
CA GLU A 6 17.02 5.37 -29.53
C GLU A 6 15.68 6.09 -29.37
N SER A 7 14.77 5.51 -28.58
CA SER A 7 13.80 6.28 -27.79
C SER A 7 13.07 5.31 -26.86
N PHE A 8 13.64 5.08 -25.68
CA PHE A 8 13.01 4.34 -24.58
C PHE A 8 13.58 4.85 -23.25
N ASP A 9 13.33 6.12 -22.91
CA ASP A 9 13.69 6.63 -21.57
C ASP A 9 12.76 7.74 -21.07
N GLN A 10 11.50 7.77 -21.51
CA GLN A 10 10.54 8.81 -21.10
C GLN A 10 9.37 8.28 -20.25
N GLY A 11 9.35 6.99 -19.93
CA GLY A 11 8.23 6.35 -19.23
C GLY A 11 8.38 6.19 -17.71
N VAL A 12 9.53 6.54 -17.11
CA VAL A 12 9.84 6.21 -15.70
C VAL A 12 9.45 7.34 -14.73
N GLU A 13 9.52 8.61 -15.17
CA GLU A 13 9.15 9.76 -14.33
C GLU A 13 7.63 9.90 -14.15
N GLU A 14 6.85 9.68 -15.21
CA GLU A 14 5.39 9.82 -15.18
C GLU A 14 4.72 8.75 -14.30
N THR A 15 5.26 7.52 -14.28
CA THR A 15 4.72 6.44 -13.45
C THR A 15 4.96 6.70 -11.97
N ASN A 16 6.13 7.23 -11.61
CA ASN A 16 6.44 7.60 -10.22
C ASN A 16 5.51 8.73 -9.74
N SER A 17 5.25 9.74 -10.59
CA SER A 17 4.32 10.82 -10.26
C SER A 17 2.88 10.35 -10.09
N ALA A 18 2.38 9.49 -11.00
CA ALA A 18 1.04 8.92 -10.90
C ALA A 18 0.87 8.03 -9.67
N GLU A 19 1.89 7.23 -9.34
CA GLU A 19 1.86 6.39 -8.14
C GLU A 19 1.87 7.22 -6.86
N VAL A 20 2.73 8.26 -6.78
CA VAL A 20 2.74 9.22 -5.67
C VAL A 20 1.38 9.88 -5.51
N HIS A 21 0.71 10.23 -6.62
CA HIS A 21 -0.65 10.75 -6.59
C HIS A 21 -1.66 9.73 -6.02
N LEU A 22 -1.61 8.47 -6.46
CA LEU A 22 -2.47 7.42 -5.90
C LEU A 22 -2.24 7.24 -4.39
N TRP A 23 -0.99 7.30 -3.92
CA TRP A 23 -0.68 7.26 -2.49
C TRP A 23 -1.32 8.42 -1.74
N GLN A 24 -1.29 9.64 -2.28
CA GLN A 24 -1.97 10.79 -1.69
C GLN A 24 -3.49 10.58 -1.62
N VAL A 25 -4.09 10.08 -2.70
CA VAL A 25 -5.53 9.74 -2.76
C VAL A 25 -5.87 8.66 -1.71
N PHE A 26 -5.03 7.65 -1.57
CA PHE A 26 -5.17 6.61 -0.55
C PHE A 26 -5.20 7.20 0.86
N PHE A 27 -4.22 8.04 1.23
CA PHE A 27 -4.17 8.61 2.57
C PHE A 27 -5.27 9.65 2.85
N ALA A 28 -5.80 10.31 1.81
CA ALA A 28 -6.94 11.20 1.95
C ALA A 28 -8.21 10.45 2.38
N ASN A 29 -8.44 9.24 1.85
CA ASN A 29 -9.56 8.39 2.28
C ASN A 29 -9.22 6.89 2.27
N PRO A 30 -8.53 6.39 3.32
CA PRO A 30 -8.09 4.98 3.37
C PRO A 30 -9.24 3.97 3.41
N ARG A 31 -10.47 4.40 3.75
CA ARG A 31 -11.64 3.52 3.85
C ARG A 31 -12.17 3.09 2.49
N GLU A 32 -11.88 3.83 1.43
CA GLU A 32 -12.28 3.50 0.06
C GLU A 32 -11.36 2.47 -0.60
N TRP A 33 -10.33 2.04 0.12
CA TRP A 33 -9.36 1.06 -0.35
C TRP A 33 -9.50 -0.25 0.41
N TRP A 34 -9.42 -1.35 -0.32
CA TRP A 34 -9.21 -2.68 0.24
C TRP A 34 -7.73 -2.84 0.57
N ASP A 35 -7.42 -3.02 1.84
CA ASP A 35 -6.10 -3.47 2.29
C ASP A 35 -6.01 -5.00 2.15
N LYS A 36 -5.10 -5.45 1.28
CA LYS A 36 -4.90 -6.87 0.94
C LYS A 36 -3.55 -7.40 1.42
N ARG A 37 -2.75 -6.59 2.12
CA ARG A 37 -1.40 -6.95 2.58
C ARG A 37 -1.36 -8.26 3.35
N GLY A 38 -2.33 -8.49 4.24
CA GLY A 38 -2.38 -9.69 5.09
C GLY A 38 -2.97 -10.95 4.44
N HIS A 39 -3.53 -10.87 3.22
CA HIS A 39 -4.23 -11.99 2.57
C HIS A 39 -3.69 -12.30 1.17
N LYS A 40 -2.47 -11.85 0.87
CA LYS A 40 -1.86 -11.99 -0.44
C LYS A 40 -1.41 -13.44 -0.66
N THR A 41 -2.05 -14.15 -1.59
CA THR A 41 -1.64 -15.50 -2.01
C THR A 41 -0.72 -15.49 -3.22
N ASN A 42 -0.65 -14.36 -3.94
CA ASN A 42 0.19 -14.19 -5.12
C ASN A 42 0.92 -12.84 -5.06
N PRO A 43 2.26 -12.79 -5.17
CA PRO A 43 3.04 -11.56 -5.13
C PRO A 43 2.65 -10.55 -6.22
N LYS A 44 2.05 -11.00 -7.33
CA LYS A 44 1.56 -10.13 -8.41
C LYS A 44 0.27 -9.37 -8.07
N GLN A 45 -0.42 -9.75 -6.98
CA GLN A 45 -1.61 -9.02 -6.56
C GLN A 45 -1.25 -7.64 -5.99
N PRO A 46 -2.13 -6.66 -6.10
CA PRO A 46 -1.90 -5.37 -5.46
C PRO A 46 -2.08 -5.47 -3.96
N ASP A 47 -1.31 -4.65 -3.23
CA ASP A 47 -1.37 -4.55 -1.77
C ASP A 47 -2.57 -3.72 -1.33
N PHE A 48 -2.92 -2.70 -2.11
CA PHE A 48 -4.17 -1.96 -1.97
C PHE A 48 -4.93 -1.88 -3.27
N LYS A 49 -6.26 -1.98 -3.19
CA LYS A 49 -7.14 -1.81 -4.35
C LYS A 49 -8.30 -0.91 -4.02
N HIS A 50 -8.50 0.16 -4.79
CA HIS A 50 -9.65 1.03 -4.63
C HIS A 50 -10.96 0.28 -4.93
N LYS A 51 -11.96 0.49 -4.09
CA LYS A 51 -13.22 -0.26 -4.12
C LYS A 51 -14.02 -0.07 -5.41
N HIS A 52 -13.99 1.14 -5.97
CA HIS A 52 -14.88 1.55 -7.05
C HIS A 52 -14.17 1.75 -8.39
N THR A 53 -13.01 2.41 -8.39
CA THR A 53 -12.24 2.71 -9.62
C THR A 53 -11.38 1.53 -10.06
N GLY A 54 -11.06 0.61 -9.13
CA GLY A 54 -10.17 -0.51 -9.39
C GLY A 54 -8.69 -0.16 -9.43
N GLU A 55 -8.32 1.10 -9.13
CA GLU A 55 -6.93 1.54 -8.98
C GLU A 55 -6.19 0.69 -7.96
N ALA A 56 -4.90 0.50 -8.20
CA ALA A 56 -4.09 -0.50 -7.51
C ALA A 56 -2.75 0.10 -7.10
N LEU A 57 -2.32 -0.23 -5.89
CA LEU A 57 -1.05 0.17 -5.31
C LEU A 57 -0.28 -1.08 -4.86
N TRP A 58 1.01 -1.08 -5.11
CA TRP A 58 1.94 -2.11 -4.70
C TRP A 58 2.93 -1.53 -3.70
N LEU A 59 3.27 -2.30 -2.68
CA LEU A 59 4.41 -2.00 -1.82
C LEU A 59 5.61 -2.77 -2.36
N ASP A 60 6.60 -2.02 -2.80
CA ASP A 60 7.85 -2.53 -3.37
C ASP A 60 9.06 -1.81 -2.76
N SER A 61 10.25 -2.08 -3.30
CA SER A 61 11.49 -1.43 -2.87
C SER A 61 11.58 0.04 -3.23
N ASP A 62 10.83 0.49 -4.24
CA ASP A 62 10.88 1.86 -4.76
C ASP A 62 9.82 2.77 -4.10
N THR A 63 8.98 2.19 -3.25
CA THR A 63 7.98 2.89 -2.46
C THR A 63 8.65 3.98 -1.60
N PRO A 64 8.21 5.25 -1.71
CA PRO A 64 8.81 6.33 -0.96
C PRO A 64 8.72 6.12 0.56
N ALA A 65 9.80 6.39 1.30
CA ALA A 65 9.87 6.14 2.75
C ALA A 65 8.76 6.83 3.57
N TRP A 66 8.21 7.95 3.08
CA TRP A 66 7.09 8.64 3.73
C TRP A 66 5.81 7.80 3.70
N VAL A 67 5.57 7.01 2.64
CA VAL A 67 4.42 6.12 2.51
C VAL A 67 4.46 5.06 3.60
N THR A 68 5.60 4.38 3.75
CA THR A 68 5.80 3.34 4.77
C THR A 68 5.53 3.90 6.18
N ARG A 69 6.08 5.08 6.49
CA ARG A 69 5.85 5.74 7.79
C ARG A 69 4.38 6.09 8.01
N GLN A 70 3.67 6.55 6.98
CA GLN A 70 2.24 6.87 7.10
C GLN A 70 1.38 5.60 7.25
N LEU A 71 1.76 4.50 6.59
CA LEU A 71 1.11 3.19 6.76
C LEU A 71 1.28 2.67 8.18
N GLU A 72 2.47 2.72 8.75
CA GLU A 72 2.71 2.33 10.14
C GLU A 72 1.80 3.11 11.11
N LEU A 73 1.69 4.42 10.94
CA LEU A 73 0.80 5.26 11.76
C LEU A 73 -0.68 4.92 11.55
N LEU A 74 -1.09 4.63 10.31
CA LEU A 74 -2.45 4.19 9.98
C LEU A 74 -2.77 2.85 10.66
N ASP A 75 -1.84 1.91 10.63
CA ASP A 75 -1.97 0.59 11.22
C ASP A 75 -2.04 0.64 12.74
N GLN A 76 -1.18 1.46 13.39
CA GLN A 76 -1.25 1.73 14.82
C GLN A 76 -2.61 2.32 15.22
N ARG A 77 -3.10 3.32 14.46
CA ARG A 77 -4.42 3.92 14.69
C ARG A 77 -5.53 2.89 14.56
N ASN A 78 -5.44 1.98 13.59
CA ASN A 78 -6.43 0.94 13.37
C ASN A 78 -6.38 -0.14 14.47
N ALA A 79 -5.19 -0.51 14.93
CA ALA A 79 -5.00 -1.43 16.05
C ALA A 79 -5.60 -0.86 17.35
N ASN A 80 -5.34 0.41 17.65
CA ASN A 80 -5.91 1.08 18.83
C ASN A 80 -7.44 1.10 18.81
N LYS A 81 -8.06 1.27 17.63
CA LYS A 81 -9.53 1.18 17.49
C LYS A 81 -10.08 -0.21 17.76
N ARG A 82 -9.36 -1.26 17.35
CA ARG A 82 -9.76 -2.66 17.62
C ARG A 82 -9.58 -3.03 19.10
N GLY A 83 -8.63 -2.39 19.80
CA GLY A 83 -8.38 -2.57 21.23
C GLY A 83 -9.54 -2.14 22.14
N TYR A 84 -10.42 -1.23 21.70
CA TYR A 84 -11.63 -0.85 22.46
C TYR A 84 -12.79 -1.86 22.36
N HIS A 85 -12.63 -2.96 21.62
CA HIS A 85 -13.66 -4.00 21.43
C HIS A 85 -13.16 -5.40 21.84
N GLN A 86 -12.28 -5.50 22.84
CA GLN A 86 -11.88 -6.82 23.38
C GLN A 86 -11.56 -6.77 24.88
N GLU A 87 -12.58 -6.52 25.70
CA GLU A 87 -12.55 -6.82 27.14
C GLU A 87 -13.45 -8.01 27.53
N GLU A 88 -13.83 -8.89 26.59
CA GLU A 88 -14.56 -10.13 26.96
C GLU A 88 -13.99 -11.44 26.42
N THR A 89 -12.92 -11.46 25.62
CA THR A 89 -12.26 -12.75 25.30
C THR A 89 -10.76 -12.63 25.42
N GLY A 90 -10.26 -12.99 26.61
CA GLY A 90 -8.85 -13.09 26.89
C GLY A 90 -8.15 -14.02 25.90
N ARG A 91 -7.33 -13.42 25.02
CA ARG A 91 -6.16 -14.01 24.34
C ARG A 91 -5.38 -12.89 23.66
N SER A 92 -4.62 -12.18 24.49
CA SER A 92 -3.58 -11.23 24.09
C SER A 92 -2.44 -11.99 23.37
N SER A 93 -2.15 -11.66 22.12
CA SER A 93 -0.87 -11.94 21.46
C SER A 93 -0.65 -10.89 20.36
N ARG A 94 -0.01 -9.76 20.68
CA ARG A 94 1.44 -9.47 20.65
C ARG A 94 2.00 -9.32 19.22
N LEU A 95 2.46 -8.09 18.95
CA LEU A 95 3.03 -7.47 17.75
C LEU A 95 4.37 -8.08 17.27
N ALA A 96 4.57 -9.40 17.29
CA ALA A 96 5.90 -9.99 17.12
C ALA A 96 6.24 -10.58 15.73
N ASP A 97 5.32 -10.65 14.76
CA ASP A 97 5.53 -11.53 13.60
C ASP A 97 5.90 -10.87 12.25
N TRP A 98 6.09 -9.55 12.14
CA TRP A 98 6.33 -8.88 10.83
C TRP A 98 7.67 -8.12 10.73
N ILE A 99 8.79 -8.84 10.83
CA ILE A 99 10.09 -8.48 10.19
C ILE A 99 10.47 -9.61 9.25
#